data_AF-A0A540K8N6-F1
#
_entry.id   AF-A0A540K8N6-F1
#
_cell.length_a   1.000
_cell.length_b   1.000
_cell.length_c   1.000
_cell.angle_alpha   90.00
_cell.angle_beta   90.00
_cell.angle_gamma   90.00
#
_symmetry.space_group_name_H-M   'P 1'
#
loop_
_entity.id
_entity.type
_entity.pdbx_description
1 polymer ?
#
loop_
_entity_poly.entity_id
_entity_poly.type
_entity_poly.pdbx_seq_one_letter_code
_entity_poly.pdbx_strand_id
1 'polypeptide(L)'
;MSHRKFEHPRHGSLGFLPRKRAARHRGKVKAFPKDDPKKTPRLTAFLGYKAGMTHIVRDVEKPGSKLHKKETCEAVTVIETPPMVVVGVVGYVKTPRGLRSLDTVWAQHLSEEVKRRFYKNWCKSKKKAFTKYSKRYESEDGKKDIQAQLEKMKKYCSVIRVLAHTQIRKMKGLKQKKAHLMEIQVNGGEVAKKVDYAYSLFEKQVPVDAVFQKDEMIDIIGVTKGKGYEGVVTRWGVTRLPRKTHRGLRKVACIGAWHPARVSFTVARAGQNGYHHRTEMNKKIYKLGKADQESHTAMTEFDRTEKDITPMGGFPHYGEVKQDYLLMKGCCVGPKKRVVTLRQTLLKQTSRVALEDIKLKFIDTSSKFGHGRFQTTQEKARYYGRLKA
;
A
#
# COMPACT_ATOMS: atom_id res chain seq x y z
N MET A 1 0.45 39.99 29.54
CA MET A 1 -0.18 38.70 29.97
C MET A 1 0.93 37.72 30.31
N SER A 2 1.01 37.26 31.56
CA SER A 2 2.09 36.38 32.05
C SER A 2 1.90 34.91 31.64
N HIS A 3 0.66 34.42 31.64
CA HIS A 3 0.33 33.04 31.30
C HIS A 3 -0.98 32.96 30.50
N ARG A 4 -1.24 31.77 29.96
CA ARG A 4 -2.43 31.48 29.18
C ARG A 4 -3.61 31.18 30.12
N LYS A 5 -4.63 32.05 30.15
CA LYS A 5 -5.80 31.92 31.05
C LYS A 5 -6.63 30.64 30.84
N PHE A 6 -6.83 30.23 29.59
CA PHE A 6 -7.57 29.02 29.23
C PHE A 6 -6.77 28.16 28.27
N GLU A 7 -6.45 26.94 28.68
CA GLU A 7 -5.66 26.00 27.90
C GLU A 7 -6.46 25.35 26.76
N HIS A 8 -5.74 24.85 25.75
CA HIS A 8 -6.33 23.97 24.75
C HIS A 8 -5.33 22.87 24.38
N PRO A 9 -5.80 21.72 23.87
CA PRO A 9 -4.91 20.70 23.30
C PRO A 9 -4.04 21.26 22.19
N ARG A 10 -2.84 20.73 22.06
CA ARG A 10 -1.90 21.16 21.03
C ARG A 10 -2.41 20.87 19.61
N HIS A 11 -2.29 21.84 18.72
CA HIS A 11 -2.58 21.64 17.29
C HIS A 11 -1.49 20.85 16.57
N GLY A 12 -1.84 19.65 16.12
CA GLY A 12 -1.00 18.77 15.33
C GLY A 12 0.04 17.98 16.12
N SER A 13 0.13 16.68 15.81
CA SER A 13 1.02 15.75 16.50
C SER A 13 2.49 15.95 16.11
N LEU A 14 3.37 15.91 17.13
CA LEU A 14 4.82 15.98 16.98
C LEU A 14 5.44 14.67 16.49
N GLY A 15 4.79 13.51 16.72
CA GLY A 15 5.26 12.21 16.23
C GLY A 15 5.28 12.08 14.70
N PHE A 16 4.66 13.05 14.01
CA PHE A 16 4.65 13.15 12.55
C PHE A 16 5.58 14.25 12.01
N LEU A 17 6.40 14.86 12.86
CA LEU A 17 7.57 15.63 12.43
C LEU A 17 8.72 14.69 12.04
N PRO A 18 9.55 15.07 11.05
CA PRO A 18 9.42 16.24 10.19
C PRO A 18 8.32 16.08 9.12
N ARG A 19 7.53 17.14 8.90
CA ARG A 19 6.51 17.20 7.83
C ARG A 19 7.13 17.71 6.53
N LYS A 20 7.87 16.81 5.87
CA LYS A 20 8.58 17.05 4.61
C LYS A 20 8.22 16.01 3.54
N ARG A 21 8.60 16.28 2.29
CA ARG A 21 8.43 15.34 1.18
C ARG A 21 9.12 14.01 1.47
N ALA A 22 8.43 12.91 1.21
CA ALA A 22 8.98 11.56 1.32
C ALA A 22 10.12 11.38 0.29
N ALA A 23 11.23 10.77 0.73
CA ALA A 23 12.39 10.53 -0.12
C ALA A 23 12.12 9.49 -1.24
N ARG A 24 11.18 8.58 -1.01
CA ARG A 24 10.76 7.56 -1.97
C ARG A 24 9.32 7.80 -2.37
N HIS A 25 8.99 7.54 -3.64
CA HIS A 25 7.62 7.61 -4.13
C HIS A 25 6.69 6.57 -3.49
N ARG A 26 7.28 5.42 -3.14
CA ARG A 26 6.62 4.30 -2.47
C ARG A 26 6.81 4.37 -0.96
N GLY A 27 5.82 3.91 -0.21
CA GLY A 27 5.99 3.53 1.19
C GLY A 27 7.13 2.51 1.37
N LYS A 28 8.15 2.84 2.16
CA LYS A 28 9.14 1.84 2.61
C LYS A 28 8.60 1.19 3.89
N VAL A 29 8.59 -0.14 3.93
CA VAL A 29 8.38 -0.89 5.18
C VAL A 29 9.62 -0.68 6.05
N LYS A 30 9.45 -0.08 7.24
CA LYS A 30 10.55 0.13 8.19
C LYS A 30 10.70 -1.02 9.19
N ALA A 31 9.59 -1.68 9.51
CA ALA A 31 9.53 -2.84 10.38
C ALA A 31 8.61 -3.88 9.75
N PHE A 32 9.02 -5.14 9.75
CA PHE A 32 8.19 -6.28 9.35
C PHE A 32 7.62 -6.96 10.59
N PRO A 33 6.56 -7.79 10.47
CA PRO A 33 6.06 -8.60 11.57
C PRO A 33 7.18 -9.42 12.19
N LYS A 34 7.11 -9.64 13.51
CA LYS A 34 8.07 -10.49 14.20
C LYS A 34 7.99 -11.91 13.62
N ASP A 35 9.16 -12.48 13.40
CA ASP A 35 9.29 -13.81 12.85
C ASP A 35 9.00 -14.89 13.90
N ASP A 36 8.44 -16.01 13.45
CA ASP A 36 8.07 -17.16 14.27
C ASP A 36 8.49 -18.45 13.53
N PRO A 37 9.64 -19.04 13.89
CA PRO A 37 10.21 -20.19 13.18
C PRO A 37 9.30 -21.43 13.14
N LYS A 38 8.30 -21.53 14.03
CA LYS A 38 7.36 -22.67 14.07
C LYS A 38 6.37 -22.67 12.90
N LYS A 39 6.15 -21.52 12.27
CA LYS A 39 5.20 -21.38 11.15
C LYS A 39 5.86 -21.77 9.82
N THR A 40 5.06 -22.03 8.80
CA THR A 40 5.58 -22.24 7.45
C THR A 40 6.12 -20.94 6.84
N PRO A 41 7.20 -21.00 6.03
CA PRO A 41 7.71 -19.84 5.31
C PRO A 41 6.64 -19.15 4.46
N ARG A 42 6.51 -17.84 4.62
CA ARG A 42 5.55 -17.00 3.89
C ARG A 42 6.05 -15.58 3.73
N LEU A 43 5.51 -14.88 2.73
CA LEU A 43 5.73 -13.46 2.54
C LEU A 43 4.87 -12.62 3.50
N THR A 44 5.34 -11.42 3.83
CA THR A 44 4.72 -10.56 4.85
C THR A 44 4.20 -9.22 4.32
N ALA A 45 4.42 -8.94 3.04
CA ALA A 45 4.04 -7.68 2.41
C ALA A 45 3.81 -7.88 0.91
N PHE A 46 3.06 -6.95 0.32
CA PHE A 46 2.73 -6.91 -1.10
C PHE A 46 2.67 -5.47 -1.60
N LEU A 47 2.69 -5.28 -2.91
CA LEU A 47 2.49 -3.97 -3.55
C LEU A 47 1.21 -3.96 -4.37
N GLY A 48 0.40 -2.94 -4.12
CA GLY A 48 -0.78 -2.65 -4.93
C GLY A 48 -0.77 -1.20 -5.40
N TYR A 49 -1.76 -0.86 -6.22
CA TYR A 49 -1.98 0.46 -6.75
C TYR A 49 -3.40 0.90 -6.45
N LYS A 50 -3.53 2.06 -5.82
CA LYS A 50 -4.84 2.59 -5.45
C LYS A 50 -5.63 2.93 -6.73
N ALA A 51 -6.68 2.16 -7.01
CA ALA A 51 -7.56 2.35 -8.16
C ALA A 51 -8.57 3.48 -7.88
N GLY A 52 -9.31 3.33 -6.78
CA GLY A 52 -10.35 4.25 -6.39
C GLY A 52 -11.00 3.87 -5.08
N MET A 53 -12.17 4.43 -4.83
CA MET A 53 -12.99 4.10 -3.68
C MET A 53 -14.42 3.89 -4.16
N THR A 54 -15.11 2.97 -3.51
CA THR A 54 -16.55 2.81 -3.62
C THR A 54 -17.13 2.62 -2.22
N HIS A 55 -18.40 2.27 -2.12
CA HIS A 55 -19.01 1.85 -0.87
C HIS A 55 -19.66 0.48 -1.02
N ILE A 56 -19.84 -0.18 0.11
CA ILE A 56 -20.49 -1.48 0.22
C ILE A 56 -21.64 -1.38 1.21
N VAL A 57 -22.55 -2.35 1.14
CA VAL A 57 -23.45 -2.69 2.23
C VAL A 57 -23.04 -4.06 2.78
N ARG A 58 -23.02 -4.16 4.09
CA ARG A 58 -22.79 -5.41 4.83
C ARG A 58 -23.64 -5.45 6.08
N ASP A 59 -23.87 -6.64 6.60
CA ASP A 59 -24.39 -6.80 7.96
C ASP A 59 -23.28 -6.61 8.98
N VAL A 60 -23.61 -6.00 10.12
CA VAL A 60 -22.68 -5.82 11.24
C VAL A 60 -22.87 -6.89 12.29
N GLU A 61 -21.84 -7.69 12.53
CA GLU A 61 -21.86 -8.73 13.56
C GLU A 61 -21.05 -8.29 14.79
N LYS A 62 -21.66 -7.39 15.59
CA LYS A 62 -21.06 -6.87 16.82
C LYS A 62 -22.03 -6.91 18.00
N PRO A 63 -22.08 -8.03 18.75
CA PRO A 63 -22.88 -8.12 19.97
C PRO A 63 -22.61 -6.94 20.91
N GLY A 64 -23.68 -6.27 21.37
CA GLY A 64 -23.63 -5.06 22.20
C GLY A 64 -23.68 -3.73 21.42
N SER A 65 -23.60 -3.75 20.09
CA SER A 65 -23.81 -2.56 19.26
C SER A 65 -25.29 -2.38 18.88
N LYS A 66 -25.77 -1.13 18.81
CA LYS A 66 -27.10 -0.80 18.24
C LYS A 66 -27.24 -1.19 16.75
N LEU A 67 -26.10 -1.39 16.08
CA LEU A 67 -26.01 -1.82 14.68
C LEU A 67 -25.90 -3.34 14.53
N HIS A 68 -25.87 -4.11 15.61
CA HIS A 68 -25.78 -5.57 15.51
C HIS A 68 -26.92 -6.14 14.67
N LYS A 69 -26.61 -7.01 13.70
CA LYS A 69 -27.56 -7.61 12.74
C LYS A 69 -28.32 -6.58 11.89
N LYS A 70 -27.78 -5.38 11.74
CA LYS A 70 -28.28 -4.36 10.83
C LYS A 70 -27.29 -4.12 9.71
N GLU A 71 -27.83 -3.69 8.58
CA GLU A 71 -27.05 -3.24 7.45
C GLU A 71 -26.36 -1.92 7.75
N THR A 72 -25.12 -1.81 7.29
CA THR A 72 -24.38 -0.55 7.31
C THR A 72 -23.75 -0.31 5.95
N CYS A 73 -23.76 0.96 5.53
CA CYS A 73 -22.96 1.40 4.40
C CYS A 73 -21.55 1.72 4.89
N GLU A 74 -20.52 1.13 4.27
CA GLU A 74 -19.13 1.41 4.57
C GLU A 74 -18.36 1.82 3.32
N ALA A 75 -17.56 2.89 3.44
CA ALA A 75 -16.63 3.26 2.40
C ALA A 75 -15.49 2.24 2.32
N VAL A 76 -15.09 1.89 1.10
CA VAL A 76 -13.99 0.95 0.84
C VAL A 76 -13.06 1.49 -0.23
N THR A 77 -11.78 1.12 -0.14
CA THR A 77 -10.80 1.41 -1.19
C THR A 77 -10.56 0.15 -2.01
N VAL A 78 -10.58 0.29 -3.34
CA VAL A 78 -10.14 -0.75 -4.28
C VAL A 78 -8.67 -0.53 -4.61
N ILE A 79 -7.85 -1.54 -4.34
CA ILE A 79 -6.42 -1.56 -4.67
C ILE A 79 -6.20 -2.67 -5.69
N GLU A 80 -5.77 -2.31 -6.90
CA GLU A 80 -5.37 -3.30 -7.91
C GLU A 80 -3.97 -3.84 -7.55
N THR A 81 -3.85 -5.16 -7.50
CA THR A 81 -2.72 -5.91 -6.99
C THR A 81 -2.26 -6.91 -8.05
N PRO A 82 -1.62 -6.46 -9.15
CA PRO A 82 -1.06 -7.39 -10.13
C PRO A 82 -0.05 -8.33 -9.44
N PRO A 83 0.05 -9.61 -9.86
CA PRO A 83 1.02 -10.54 -9.30
C PRO A 83 2.43 -9.96 -9.27
N MET A 84 3.16 -10.23 -8.19
CA MET A 84 4.54 -9.80 -8.02
C MET A 84 5.48 -10.90 -8.49
N VAL A 85 6.55 -10.56 -9.20
CA VAL A 85 7.58 -11.52 -9.61
C VAL A 85 8.75 -11.42 -8.64
N VAL A 86 9.14 -12.54 -8.04
CA VAL A 86 10.34 -12.63 -7.21
C VAL A 86 11.56 -12.78 -8.10
N VAL A 87 12.54 -11.90 -7.92
CA VAL A 87 13.71 -11.76 -8.79
C VAL A 87 15.04 -11.85 -8.05
N GLY A 88 15.01 -12.10 -6.75
CA GLY A 88 16.22 -12.27 -5.96
C GLY A 88 15.92 -12.49 -4.48
N VAL A 89 16.98 -12.76 -3.73
CA VAL A 89 16.98 -12.90 -2.28
C VAL A 89 18.18 -12.15 -1.69
N VAL A 90 17.96 -11.51 -0.55
CA VAL A 90 18.96 -10.77 0.22
C VAL A 90 19.03 -11.39 1.61
N GLY A 91 20.22 -11.80 2.00
CA GLY A 91 20.51 -12.28 3.35
C GLY A 91 20.96 -11.13 4.25
N TYR A 92 20.42 -11.03 5.46
CA TYR A 92 20.82 -10.05 6.47
C TYR A 92 21.39 -10.73 7.71
N VAL A 93 22.62 -10.37 8.05
CA VAL A 93 23.28 -10.76 9.31
C VAL A 93 22.98 -9.73 10.40
N LYS A 94 22.72 -10.22 11.62
CA LYS A 94 22.54 -9.37 12.79
C LYS A 94 23.91 -8.99 13.33
N THR A 95 24.18 -7.70 13.37
CA THR A 95 25.39 -7.12 13.97
C THR A 95 24.98 -6.26 15.17
N PRO A 96 25.92 -5.90 16.07
CA PRO A 96 25.62 -4.97 17.17
C PRO A 96 25.08 -3.61 16.70
N ARG A 97 25.38 -3.20 15.46
CA ARG A 97 24.89 -1.95 14.85
C ARG A 97 23.58 -2.12 14.06
N GLY A 98 22.96 -3.30 14.10
CA GLY A 98 21.73 -3.64 13.39
C GLY A 98 21.93 -4.66 12.27
N LEU A 99 20.95 -4.76 11.37
CA LEU A 99 21.00 -5.70 10.24
C LEU A 99 21.89 -5.17 9.13
N ARG A 100 22.87 -5.96 8.71
CA ARG A 100 23.74 -5.68 7.54
C ARG A 100 23.44 -6.69 6.44
N SER A 101 23.30 -6.25 5.20
CA SER A 101 23.19 -7.16 4.06
C SER A 101 24.51 -7.93 3.89
N LEU A 102 24.44 -9.26 3.88
CA LEU A 102 25.59 -10.13 3.67
C LEU A 102 25.78 -10.35 2.18
N ASP A 103 24.84 -11.04 1.54
CA ASP A 103 24.85 -11.37 0.12
C ASP A 103 23.51 -11.03 -0.53
N THR A 104 23.51 -10.91 -1.85
CA THR A 104 22.30 -10.75 -2.67
C THR A 104 22.40 -11.63 -3.91
N VAL A 105 21.53 -12.62 -3.99
CA VAL A 105 21.42 -13.51 -5.16
C VAL A 105 20.22 -13.05 -5.99
N TRP A 106 20.43 -12.81 -7.27
CA TRP A 106 19.37 -12.49 -8.24
C TRP A 106 18.99 -13.70 -9.07
N ALA A 107 17.78 -13.71 -9.61
CA ALA A 107 17.34 -14.70 -10.60
C ALA A 107 18.07 -14.54 -11.94
N GLN A 108 18.05 -15.59 -12.76
CA GLN A 108 18.70 -15.64 -14.07
C GLN A 108 18.00 -14.69 -15.05
N HIS A 109 16.69 -14.85 -15.21
CA HIS A 109 15.89 -14.12 -16.18
C HIS A 109 15.13 -12.97 -15.51
N LEU A 110 15.64 -11.75 -15.73
CA LEU A 110 15.00 -10.52 -15.27
C LEU A 110 14.21 -9.82 -16.38
N SER A 111 12.95 -9.52 -16.08
CA SER A 111 12.05 -8.78 -16.98
C SER A 111 12.56 -7.37 -17.32
N GLU A 112 12.17 -6.86 -18.50
CA GLU A 112 12.54 -5.50 -18.91
C GLU A 112 12.01 -4.43 -17.93
N GLU A 113 10.84 -4.65 -17.33
CA GLU A 113 10.21 -3.70 -16.43
C GLU A 113 11.02 -3.45 -15.16
N VAL A 114 11.65 -4.49 -14.62
CA VAL A 114 12.55 -4.37 -13.46
C VAL A 114 13.92 -3.85 -13.90
N LYS A 115 14.43 -4.24 -15.08
CA LYS A 115 15.67 -3.66 -15.64
C LYS A 115 15.57 -2.15 -15.80
N ARG A 116 14.39 -1.60 -16.14
CA ARG A 116 14.10 -0.16 -16.16
C ARG A 116 14.33 0.54 -14.80
N ARG A 117 14.39 -0.19 -13.68
CA ARG A 117 14.72 0.38 -12.36
C ARG A 117 16.16 0.81 -12.20
N PHE A 118 17.07 0.17 -12.90
CA PHE A 118 18.49 0.46 -12.82
C PHE A 118 18.92 1.59 -13.77
N TYR A 119 17.97 2.16 -14.53
CA TYR A 119 18.20 3.31 -15.40
C TYR A 119 17.31 4.49 -15.01
N LYS A 120 17.88 5.69 -15.02
CA LYS A 120 17.10 6.94 -14.99
C LYS A 120 16.46 7.18 -16.36
N ASN A 121 17.25 7.09 -17.43
CA ASN A 121 16.80 7.19 -18.81
C ASN A 121 16.98 5.85 -19.52
N TRP A 122 15.89 5.08 -19.62
CA TRP A 122 15.92 3.76 -20.26
C TRP A 122 16.17 3.84 -21.77
N CYS A 123 15.48 4.75 -22.46
CA CYS A 123 15.47 4.79 -23.92
C CYS A 123 16.84 5.17 -24.50
N LYS A 124 17.60 6.04 -23.81
CA LYS A 124 18.96 6.44 -24.22
C LYS A 124 20.07 5.53 -23.67
N SER A 125 19.73 4.47 -22.94
CA SER A 125 20.73 3.59 -22.33
C SER A 125 21.07 2.39 -23.23
N LYS A 126 22.26 1.79 -23.01
CA LYS A 126 22.67 0.53 -23.66
C LYS A 126 21.92 -0.70 -23.15
N LYS A 127 21.04 -0.56 -22.13
CA LYS A 127 20.19 -1.64 -21.56
C LYS A 127 20.95 -2.91 -21.11
N LYS A 128 22.21 -2.77 -20.66
CA LYS A 128 23.10 -3.89 -20.23
C LYS A 128 22.94 -4.34 -18.76
N ALA A 129 21.88 -3.93 -18.05
CA ALA A 129 21.68 -4.33 -16.66
C ALA A 129 21.49 -5.86 -16.56
N PHE A 130 22.24 -6.51 -15.67
CA PHE A 130 22.23 -7.95 -15.39
C PHE A 130 22.65 -8.87 -16.54
N THR A 131 23.17 -8.36 -17.66
CA THR A 131 23.59 -9.23 -18.78
C THR A 131 24.75 -10.15 -18.40
N LYS A 132 25.77 -9.63 -17.69
CA LYS A 132 26.88 -10.45 -17.17
C LYS A 132 26.44 -11.40 -16.05
N TYR A 133 25.45 -11.00 -15.26
CA TYR A 133 24.97 -11.80 -14.14
C TYR A 133 24.18 -13.01 -14.63
N SER A 134 23.30 -12.82 -15.63
CA SER A 134 22.55 -13.91 -16.28
C SER A 134 23.48 -15.01 -16.80
N LYS A 135 24.63 -14.65 -17.38
CA LYS A 135 25.63 -15.60 -17.88
C LYS A 135 26.27 -16.47 -16.80
N ARG A 136 26.24 -16.06 -15.53
CA ARG A 136 26.76 -16.90 -14.43
C ARG A 136 25.93 -18.17 -14.22
N TYR A 137 24.66 -18.17 -14.60
CA TYR A 137 23.83 -19.36 -14.58
C TYR A 137 24.12 -20.32 -15.74
N GLU A 138 24.85 -19.88 -16.77
CA GLU A 138 25.21 -20.70 -17.92
C GLU A 138 26.49 -21.51 -17.66
N SER A 139 27.43 -20.98 -16.85
CA SER A 139 28.66 -21.69 -16.49
C SER A 139 28.53 -22.48 -15.18
N GLU A 140 29.15 -23.66 -15.12
CA GLU A 140 29.14 -24.50 -13.91
C GLU A 140 29.79 -23.81 -12.70
N ASP A 141 30.89 -23.08 -12.91
CA ASP A 141 31.53 -22.32 -11.82
C ASP A 141 30.64 -21.18 -11.30
N GLY A 142 29.86 -20.54 -12.18
CA GLY A 142 28.93 -19.49 -11.78
C GLY A 142 27.74 -20.04 -10.99
N LYS A 143 27.21 -21.21 -11.36
CA LYS A 143 26.19 -21.92 -10.57
C LYS A 143 26.72 -22.30 -9.19
N LYS A 144 27.97 -22.79 -9.10
CA LYS A 144 28.65 -23.08 -7.82
C LYS A 144 28.81 -21.84 -6.94
N ASP A 145 29.19 -20.69 -7.51
CA ASP A 145 29.26 -19.40 -6.77
C ASP A 145 27.90 -19.01 -6.19
N ILE A 146 26.82 -19.16 -6.98
CA ILE A 146 25.46 -18.84 -6.53
C ILE A 146 25.03 -19.76 -5.40
N GLN A 147 25.28 -21.08 -5.52
CA GLN A 147 24.99 -22.02 -4.46
C GLN A 147 25.80 -21.71 -3.19
N ALA A 148 27.08 -21.36 -3.33
CA ALA A 148 27.92 -20.96 -2.20
C ALA A 148 27.39 -19.70 -1.50
N GLN A 149 26.84 -18.72 -2.24
CA GLN A 149 26.18 -17.55 -1.65
C GLN A 149 24.90 -17.94 -0.90
N LEU A 150 24.10 -18.85 -1.45
CA LEU A 150 22.91 -19.37 -0.75
C LEU A 150 23.30 -20.09 0.55
N GLU A 151 24.33 -20.93 0.53
CA GLU A 151 24.83 -21.62 1.73
C GLU A 151 25.39 -20.63 2.78
N LYS A 152 26.09 -19.57 2.36
CA LYS A 152 26.49 -18.47 3.25
C LYS A 152 25.29 -17.79 3.90
N MET A 153 24.19 -17.60 3.16
CA MET A 153 22.96 -17.06 3.71
C MET A 153 22.37 -18.00 4.76
N LYS A 154 22.29 -19.31 4.48
CA LYS A 154 21.77 -20.30 5.42
C LYS A 154 22.57 -20.33 6.72
N LYS A 155 23.90 -20.21 6.64
CA LYS A 155 24.82 -20.29 7.80
C LYS A 155 24.85 -19.02 8.65
N TYR A 156 24.93 -17.84 8.05
CA TYR A 156 25.25 -16.60 8.78
C TYR A 156 24.09 -15.61 8.88
N CYS A 157 23.06 -15.71 8.04
CA CYS A 157 21.98 -14.73 8.05
C CYS A 157 20.95 -15.04 9.13
N SER A 158 20.41 -13.98 9.72
CA SER A 158 19.31 -14.06 10.69
C SER A 158 17.96 -13.74 10.05
N VAL A 159 17.98 -12.92 8.99
CA VAL A 159 16.77 -12.45 8.31
C VAL A 159 16.96 -12.62 6.80
N ILE A 160 15.99 -13.26 6.16
CA ILE A 160 15.95 -13.45 4.71
C ILE A 160 14.86 -12.57 4.11
N ARG A 161 15.18 -11.86 3.03
CA ARG A 161 14.21 -11.04 2.29
C ARG A 161 14.25 -11.35 0.82
N VAL A 162 13.09 -11.54 0.20
CA VAL A 162 12.98 -11.63 -1.25
C VAL A 162 12.96 -10.24 -1.86
N LEU A 163 13.58 -10.09 -3.03
CA LEU A 163 13.45 -8.95 -3.91
C LEU A 163 12.34 -9.25 -4.90
N ALA A 164 11.24 -8.51 -4.81
CA ALA A 164 10.08 -8.72 -5.64
C ALA A 164 9.63 -7.42 -6.30
N HIS A 165 9.20 -7.51 -7.57
CA HIS A 165 8.70 -6.35 -8.30
C HIS A 165 7.29 -6.56 -8.81
N THR A 166 6.53 -5.46 -8.88
CA THR A 166 5.20 -5.47 -9.51
C THR A 166 5.31 -5.62 -11.03
N GLN A 167 4.33 -6.25 -11.66
CA GLN A 167 4.17 -6.25 -13.13
C GLN A 167 3.32 -5.04 -13.56
N ILE A 168 3.95 -3.88 -13.77
CA ILE A 168 3.24 -2.61 -13.96
C ILE A 168 2.58 -2.51 -15.34
N ARG A 169 3.10 -3.21 -16.37
CA ARG A 169 2.50 -3.19 -17.72
C ARG A 169 1.16 -3.91 -17.80
N LYS A 170 0.89 -4.85 -16.89
CA LYS A 170 -0.42 -5.52 -16.80
C LYS A 170 -1.54 -4.54 -16.44
N MET A 171 -1.20 -3.42 -15.78
CA MET A 171 -2.18 -2.40 -15.41
C MET A 171 -2.35 -1.37 -16.52
N LYS A 172 -3.43 -1.50 -17.30
CA LYS A 172 -3.76 -0.57 -18.40
C LYS A 172 -4.02 0.86 -17.93
N GLY A 173 -4.47 1.05 -16.68
CA GLY A 173 -4.73 2.37 -16.11
C GLY A 173 -3.47 3.23 -15.92
N LEU A 174 -2.27 2.62 -15.82
CA LEU A 174 -1.03 3.35 -15.57
C LEU A 174 -0.18 3.48 -16.84
N LYS A 175 0.26 4.73 -17.13
CA LYS A 175 1.22 5.00 -18.21
C LYS A 175 2.67 4.58 -17.88
N GLN A 176 2.95 4.27 -16.61
CA GLN A 176 4.30 3.97 -16.13
C GLN A 176 4.72 2.54 -16.52
N LYS A 177 5.87 2.41 -17.20
CA LYS A 177 6.43 1.09 -17.61
C LYS A 177 7.53 0.55 -16.68
N LYS A 178 7.85 1.29 -15.60
CA LYS A 178 8.97 1.06 -14.69
C LYS A 178 8.45 0.38 -13.41
N ALA A 179 8.74 -0.90 -13.21
CA ALA A 179 8.19 -1.73 -12.12
C ALA A 179 8.62 -1.25 -10.72
N HIS A 180 7.78 -1.36 -9.69
CA HIS A 180 8.23 -1.05 -8.34
C HIS A 180 8.90 -2.28 -7.70
N LEU A 181 10.21 -2.22 -7.46
CA LEU A 181 11.00 -3.27 -6.79
C LEU A 181 11.09 -3.03 -5.27
N MET A 182 10.71 -4.00 -4.44
CA MET A 182 10.84 -3.95 -2.98
C MET A 182 11.47 -5.21 -2.40
N GLU A 183 12.04 -5.09 -1.21
CA GLU A 183 12.33 -6.22 -0.34
C GLU A 183 11.08 -6.59 0.46
N ILE A 184 10.75 -7.87 0.55
CA ILE A 184 9.72 -8.43 1.42
C ILE A 184 10.40 -9.45 2.33
N GLN A 185 10.15 -9.37 3.64
CA GLN A 185 10.71 -10.34 4.58
C GLN A 185 9.96 -11.67 4.52
N VAL A 186 10.72 -12.76 4.46
CA VAL A 186 10.20 -14.13 4.60
C VAL A 186 10.18 -14.46 6.08
N ASN A 187 8.99 -14.77 6.61
CA ASN A 187 8.80 -15.22 7.99
C ASN A 187 8.32 -16.67 8.01
N GLY A 188 8.58 -17.39 9.10
CA GLY A 188 8.25 -18.80 9.24
C GLY A 188 9.39 -19.72 8.81
N GLY A 189 9.60 -20.80 9.54
CA GLY A 189 10.66 -21.77 9.34
C GLY A 189 12.01 -21.31 9.86
N GLU A 190 12.95 -22.24 9.87
CA GLU A 190 14.36 -21.94 10.08
C GLU A 190 14.96 -21.20 8.88
N VAL A 191 16.12 -20.58 9.07
CA VAL A 191 16.77 -19.75 8.04
C VAL A 191 17.01 -20.54 6.75
N ALA A 192 17.45 -21.81 6.84
CA ALA A 192 17.67 -22.66 5.68
C ALA A 192 16.39 -22.83 4.84
N LYS A 193 15.28 -23.20 5.48
CA LYS A 193 13.97 -23.35 4.84
C LYS A 193 13.49 -22.04 4.20
N LYS A 194 13.82 -20.88 4.78
CA LYS A 194 13.48 -19.57 4.20
C LYS A 194 14.28 -19.26 2.94
N VAL A 195 15.57 -19.61 2.93
CA VAL A 195 16.43 -19.45 1.74
C VAL A 195 15.90 -20.33 0.61
N ASP A 196 15.60 -21.60 0.92
CA ASP A 196 15.07 -22.55 -0.07
C ASP A 196 13.71 -22.11 -0.60
N TYR A 197 12.80 -21.67 0.28
CA TYR A 197 11.52 -21.09 -0.10
C TYR A 197 11.71 -19.85 -1.00
N ALA A 198 12.60 -18.93 -0.62
CA ALA A 198 12.87 -17.73 -1.40
C ALA A 198 13.42 -18.05 -2.80
N TYR A 199 14.34 -19.01 -2.90
CA TYR A 199 14.92 -19.46 -4.16
C TYR A 199 13.89 -20.17 -5.03
N SER A 200 13.02 -20.99 -4.43
CA SER A 200 11.94 -21.71 -5.15
C SER A 200 10.93 -20.77 -5.83
N LEU A 201 10.82 -19.52 -5.36
CA LEU A 201 9.93 -18.50 -5.90
C LEU A 201 10.57 -17.70 -7.05
N PHE A 202 11.85 -17.89 -7.35
CA PHE A 202 12.52 -17.14 -8.41
C PHE A 202 11.78 -17.27 -9.74
N GLU A 203 11.56 -16.13 -10.38
CA GLU A 203 10.88 -15.98 -11.68
C GLU A 203 9.39 -16.35 -11.68
N LYS A 204 8.88 -16.87 -10.56
CA LYS A 204 7.47 -17.20 -10.36
C LYS A 204 6.68 -15.97 -9.93
N GLN A 205 5.41 -15.98 -10.30
CA GLN A 205 4.44 -14.96 -9.88
C GLN A 205 3.86 -15.34 -8.52
N VAL A 206 3.84 -14.39 -7.60
CA VAL A 206 3.16 -14.49 -6.33
C VAL A 206 1.90 -13.62 -6.40
N PRO A 207 0.70 -14.22 -6.41
CA PRO A 207 -0.55 -13.49 -6.33
C PRO A 207 -0.82 -12.98 -4.91
N VAL A 208 -1.80 -12.08 -4.76
CA VAL A 208 -2.09 -11.41 -3.46
C VAL A 208 -2.73 -12.36 -2.44
N ASP A 209 -3.54 -13.32 -2.90
CA ASP A 209 -4.20 -14.37 -2.12
C ASP A 209 -3.22 -15.34 -1.45
N ALA A 210 -2.01 -15.49 -2.01
CA ALA A 210 -0.93 -16.26 -1.40
C ALA A 210 -0.26 -15.55 -0.21
N VAL A 211 -0.48 -14.23 -0.04
CA VAL A 211 0.15 -13.41 1.02
C VAL A 211 -0.84 -12.97 2.09
N PHE A 212 -2.07 -12.63 1.68
CA PHE A 212 -3.11 -12.14 2.55
C PHE A 212 -4.38 -12.96 2.41
N GLN A 213 -5.15 -13.03 3.50
CA GLN A 213 -6.43 -13.72 3.53
C GLN A 213 -7.59 -12.73 3.64
N LYS A 214 -8.78 -13.18 3.23
CA LYS A 214 -10.03 -12.47 3.52
C LYS A 214 -10.16 -12.27 5.04
N ASP A 215 -10.72 -11.14 5.46
CA ASP A 215 -10.96 -10.77 6.86
C ASP A 215 -9.71 -10.53 7.72
N GLU A 216 -8.52 -10.65 7.15
CA GLU A 216 -7.28 -10.28 7.81
C GLU A 216 -7.17 -8.75 7.99
N MET A 217 -6.60 -8.32 9.10
CA MET A 217 -6.20 -6.93 9.34
C MET A 217 -4.78 -6.68 8.82
N ILE A 218 -4.65 -5.72 7.91
CA ILE A 218 -3.37 -5.32 7.34
C ILE A 218 -3.04 -3.86 7.63
N ASP A 219 -1.76 -3.53 7.50
CA ASP A 219 -1.27 -2.15 7.56
C ASP A 219 -0.94 -1.66 6.14
N ILE A 220 -1.42 -0.47 5.81
CA ILE A 220 -1.12 0.21 4.55
C ILE A 220 -0.01 1.22 4.79
N ILE A 221 1.05 1.11 4.01
CA ILE A 221 2.18 2.03 4.05
C ILE A 221 2.28 2.71 2.70
N GLY A 222 2.26 4.04 2.69
CA GLY A 222 2.32 4.78 1.45
C GLY A 222 2.75 6.22 1.64
N VAL A 223 2.61 6.97 0.55
CA VAL A 223 2.92 8.40 0.50
C VAL A 223 1.64 9.16 0.21
N THR A 224 1.29 10.10 1.09
CA THR A 224 0.03 10.85 0.99
C THR A 224 -0.04 11.70 -0.28
N LYS A 225 -1.25 12.13 -0.67
CA LYS A 225 -1.44 13.07 -1.78
C LYS A 225 -0.66 14.35 -1.48
N GLY A 226 0.16 14.80 -2.44
CA GLY A 226 0.87 16.07 -2.33
C GLY A 226 -0.12 17.24 -2.41
N LYS A 227 0.03 18.21 -1.51
CA LYS A 227 -0.75 19.46 -1.51
C LYS A 227 0.13 20.70 -1.77
N GLY A 228 1.44 20.52 -1.84
CA GLY A 228 2.40 21.62 -2.04
C GLY A 228 2.67 22.38 -0.74
N TYR A 229 2.97 23.67 -0.88
CA TYR A 229 3.17 24.58 0.24
C TYR A 229 1.81 25.05 0.77
N GLU A 230 1.55 24.84 2.05
CA GLU A 230 0.27 25.14 2.69
C GLU A 230 0.47 26.00 3.93
N GLY A 231 -0.54 26.83 4.22
CA GLY A 231 -0.55 27.70 5.40
C GLY A 231 -0.69 26.94 6.71
N VAL A 232 -0.51 27.64 7.84
CA VAL A 232 -0.58 27.02 9.18
C VAL A 232 -1.92 26.37 9.48
N VAL A 233 -3.02 26.95 9.00
CA VAL A 233 -4.39 26.49 9.26
C VAL A 233 -4.60 25.09 8.66
N THR A 234 -4.32 24.90 7.37
CA THR A 234 -4.51 23.62 6.68
C THR A 234 -3.40 22.61 7.00
N ARG A 235 -2.18 23.07 7.27
CA ARG A 235 -1.06 22.20 7.64
C ARG A 235 -1.25 21.68 9.06
N TRP A 236 -1.49 22.52 10.05
CA TRP A 236 -1.48 22.17 11.47
C TRP A 236 -2.86 22.09 12.12
N GLY A 237 -3.91 22.59 11.47
CA GLY A 237 -5.25 22.63 12.06
C GLY A 237 -5.42 23.73 13.10
N VAL A 238 -4.60 24.79 13.06
CA VAL A 238 -4.76 25.94 13.95
C VAL A 238 -5.99 26.75 13.55
N THR A 239 -6.68 27.31 14.54
CA THR A 239 -7.80 28.22 14.32
C THR A 239 -7.34 29.49 13.60
N ARG A 240 -8.23 30.06 12.79
CA ARG A 240 -8.02 31.38 12.17
C ARG A 240 -8.09 32.46 13.26
N LEU A 241 -7.37 33.56 13.08
CA LEU A 241 -7.53 34.71 13.97
C LEU A 241 -8.91 35.37 13.77
N PRO A 242 -9.38 36.21 14.71
CA PRO A 242 -10.63 36.95 14.56
C PRO A 242 -10.65 37.86 13.33
N ARG A 243 -11.83 38.10 12.76
CA ARG A 243 -12.01 38.84 11.49
C ARG A 243 -11.30 40.20 11.44
N LYS A 244 -11.29 40.95 12.54
CA LYS A 244 -10.72 42.30 12.65
C LYS A 244 -9.21 42.33 12.91
N THR A 245 -8.48 41.21 12.79
CA THR A 245 -7.02 41.24 12.97
C THR A 245 -6.31 41.92 11.81
N HIS A 246 -5.43 42.87 12.14
CA HIS A 246 -4.56 43.52 11.18
C HIS A 246 -3.42 42.60 10.71
N ARG A 247 -3.00 42.77 9.45
CA ARG A 247 -1.90 42.02 8.80
C ARG A 247 -2.07 40.50 8.79
N GLY A 248 -3.29 40.04 8.48
CA GLY A 248 -3.54 38.66 8.05
C GLY A 248 -4.27 37.75 9.06
N LEU A 249 -5.20 36.97 8.53
CA LEU A 249 -6.15 36.14 9.28
C LEU A 249 -5.64 34.70 9.54
N ARG A 250 -4.89 34.12 8.60
CA ARG A 250 -4.51 32.69 8.58
C ARG A 250 -3.07 32.48 9.07
N LYS A 251 -2.78 32.98 10.27
CA LYS A 251 -1.45 32.90 10.90
C LYS A 251 -1.56 32.44 12.36
N VAL A 252 -0.45 32.00 12.92
CA VAL A 252 -0.30 31.85 14.38
C VAL A 252 0.09 33.23 14.92
N ALA A 253 -0.60 33.72 15.95
CA ALA A 253 -0.36 35.06 16.48
C ALA A 253 1.01 35.19 17.16
N CYS A 254 1.29 34.34 18.15
CA CYS A 254 2.56 34.33 18.87
C CYS A 254 3.33 33.03 18.56
N ILE A 255 4.59 33.15 18.15
CA ILE A 255 5.45 32.01 17.75
C ILE A 255 6.50 31.62 18.80
N GLY A 256 6.48 32.24 19.98
CA GLY A 256 7.42 31.98 21.07
C GLY A 256 7.40 33.12 22.09
N ALA A 257 7.87 32.84 23.30
CA ALA A 257 8.16 33.87 24.29
C ALA A 257 9.46 34.62 23.90
N TRP A 258 9.77 35.72 24.60
CA TRP A 258 11.04 36.43 24.43
C TRP A 258 12.23 35.53 24.81
N HIS A 259 12.15 34.91 25.99
CA HIS A 259 13.12 33.93 26.46
C HIS A 259 12.44 32.55 26.44
N PRO A 260 12.95 31.54 25.71
CA PRO A 260 14.22 31.51 24.97
C PRO A 260 14.18 32.26 23.64
N ALA A 261 15.31 32.88 23.26
CA ALA A 261 15.49 33.68 22.03
C ALA A 261 15.59 32.81 20.74
N ARG A 262 14.69 31.84 20.59
CA ARG A 262 14.59 30.97 19.42
C ARG A 262 13.16 30.48 19.22
N VAL A 263 12.74 30.35 17.96
CA VAL A 263 11.45 29.74 17.65
C VAL A 263 11.54 28.23 17.85
N SER A 264 10.66 27.68 18.68
CA SER A 264 10.63 26.23 18.93
C SER A 264 10.19 25.46 17.69
N PHE A 265 10.80 24.29 17.46
CA PHE A 265 10.42 23.38 16.38
C PHE A 265 8.98 22.85 16.52
N THR A 266 8.42 22.95 17.73
CA THR A 266 7.05 22.58 18.02
C THR A 266 6.06 23.68 17.62
N VAL A 267 6.49 24.87 17.20
CA VAL A 267 5.53 25.92 16.81
C VAL A 267 4.98 25.61 15.42
N ALA A 268 3.66 25.74 15.27
CA ALA A 268 2.99 25.52 13.99
C ALA A 268 3.40 26.60 12.98
N ARG A 269 4.08 26.19 11.90
CA ARG A 269 4.51 27.07 10.80
C ARG A 269 4.00 26.57 9.46
N ALA A 270 3.86 27.46 8.48
CA ALA A 270 3.52 27.09 7.11
C ALA A 270 4.63 26.24 6.47
N GLY A 271 4.33 25.57 5.37
CA GLY A 271 5.32 24.74 4.67
C GLY A 271 4.68 23.58 3.91
N GLN A 272 5.52 22.62 3.49
CA GLN A 272 5.05 21.44 2.77
C GLN A 272 3.94 20.70 3.55
N ASN A 273 2.86 20.37 2.85
CA ASN A 273 1.82 19.47 3.31
C ASN A 273 1.51 18.40 2.24
N GLY A 274 1.25 17.19 2.71
CA GLY A 274 1.10 16.05 1.82
C GLY A 274 2.42 15.58 1.19
N TYR A 275 2.37 14.45 0.48
CA TYR A 275 3.55 13.72 0.03
C TYR A 275 4.44 13.26 1.20
N HIS A 276 3.83 12.91 2.33
CA HIS A 276 4.51 12.39 3.52
C HIS A 276 4.40 10.86 3.55
N HIS A 277 5.42 10.18 4.06
CA HIS A 277 5.35 8.74 4.35
C HIS A 277 4.45 8.51 5.56
N ARG A 278 3.45 7.64 5.44
CA ARG A 278 2.48 7.32 6.50
C ARG A 278 2.15 5.84 6.48
N THR A 279 1.80 5.34 7.66
CA THR A 279 1.25 4.01 7.88
C THR A 279 -0.16 4.18 8.44
N GLU A 280 -1.16 3.64 7.74
CA GLU A 280 -2.50 3.45 8.27
C GLU A 280 -2.62 2.01 8.73
N MET A 281 -2.88 1.79 10.01
CA MET A 281 -2.89 0.46 10.62
C MET A 281 -4.29 -0.14 10.66
N ASN A 282 -4.38 -1.46 10.83
CA ASN A 282 -5.61 -2.21 11.13
C ASN A 282 -6.73 -1.97 10.10
N LYS A 283 -6.39 -2.11 8.82
CA LYS A 283 -7.33 -2.04 7.70
C LYS A 283 -7.78 -3.46 7.38
N LYS A 284 -9.07 -3.72 7.52
CA LYS A 284 -9.64 -5.03 7.25
C LYS A 284 -9.78 -5.25 5.75
N ILE A 285 -9.39 -6.44 5.30
CA ILE A 285 -9.64 -6.93 3.94
C ILE A 285 -11.06 -7.47 3.90
N TYR A 286 -11.91 -6.93 3.04
CA TYR A 286 -13.30 -7.38 2.88
C TYR A 286 -13.47 -8.37 1.74
N LYS A 287 -12.69 -8.22 0.67
CA LYS A 287 -12.73 -9.11 -0.48
C LYS A 287 -11.37 -9.11 -1.17
N LEU A 288 -10.96 -10.28 -1.64
CA LEU A 288 -9.87 -10.47 -2.59
C LEU A 288 -10.52 -10.95 -3.88
N GLY A 289 -10.46 -10.15 -4.93
CA GLY A 289 -10.97 -10.54 -6.24
C GLY A 289 -9.81 -10.97 -7.12
N LYS A 290 -9.92 -12.15 -7.75
CA LYS A 290 -8.88 -12.72 -8.59
C LYS A 290 -9.29 -12.66 -10.04
N ALA A 291 -8.45 -12.08 -10.89
CA ALA A 291 -8.76 -11.92 -12.31
C ALA A 291 -9.14 -13.26 -12.95
N ASP A 292 -10.06 -13.20 -13.91
CA ASP A 292 -10.59 -14.36 -14.65
C ASP A 292 -11.31 -15.41 -13.78
N GLN A 293 -11.68 -15.07 -12.54
CA GLN A 293 -12.52 -15.89 -11.66
C GLN A 293 -13.77 -15.13 -11.25
N GLU A 294 -14.82 -15.87 -10.85
CA GLU A 294 -16.07 -15.27 -10.35
C GLU A 294 -15.83 -14.34 -9.15
N SER A 295 -14.83 -14.64 -8.32
CA SER A 295 -14.42 -13.78 -7.20
C SER A 295 -13.99 -12.36 -7.61
N HIS A 296 -13.59 -12.15 -8.88
CA HIS A 296 -13.30 -10.81 -9.43
C HIS A 296 -14.54 -9.92 -9.48
N THR A 297 -15.69 -10.50 -9.83
CA THR A 297 -16.92 -9.74 -9.99
C THR A 297 -17.32 -9.03 -8.70
N ALA A 298 -18.13 -7.98 -8.81
CA ALA A 298 -18.75 -7.31 -7.68
C ALA A 298 -20.07 -7.95 -7.24
N MET A 299 -20.33 -9.19 -7.69
CA MET A 299 -21.43 -10.02 -7.19
C MET A 299 -21.22 -10.42 -5.74
N THR A 300 -22.34 -10.61 -5.05
CA THR A 300 -22.40 -11.13 -3.68
C THR A 300 -23.52 -12.16 -3.59
N GLU A 301 -23.63 -12.87 -2.46
CA GLU A 301 -24.70 -13.86 -2.26
C GLU A 301 -26.11 -13.24 -2.35
N PHE A 302 -26.24 -11.96 -1.98
CA PHE A 302 -27.50 -11.22 -1.94
C PHE A 302 -27.76 -10.41 -3.22
N ASP A 303 -26.70 -10.03 -3.93
CA ASP A 303 -26.77 -9.28 -5.18
C ASP A 303 -26.19 -10.12 -6.33
N ARG A 304 -27.11 -10.77 -7.05
CA ARG A 304 -26.83 -11.64 -8.20
C ARG A 304 -26.69 -10.88 -9.52
N THR A 305 -26.65 -9.55 -9.48
CA THR A 305 -26.44 -8.74 -10.68
C THR A 305 -25.02 -8.93 -11.18
N GLU A 306 -24.84 -9.51 -12.37
CA GLU A 306 -23.53 -9.64 -13.00
C GLU A 306 -22.91 -8.27 -13.27
N LYS A 307 -21.89 -7.93 -12.48
CA LYS A 307 -21.18 -6.65 -12.57
C LYS A 307 -19.74 -6.79 -12.10
N ASP A 308 -18.85 -6.03 -12.71
CA ASP A 308 -17.44 -5.95 -12.31
C ASP A 308 -17.23 -4.95 -11.16
N ILE A 309 -16.14 -5.07 -10.41
CA ILE A 309 -15.74 -4.09 -9.39
C ILE A 309 -15.48 -2.69 -9.97
N THR A 310 -15.18 -2.62 -11.27
CA THR A 310 -15.04 -1.37 -11.99
C THR A 310 -16.40 -0.67 -12.11
N PRO A 311 -16.56 0.56 -11.61
CA PRO A 311 -17.81 1.28 -11.74
C PRO A 311 -18.10 1.67 -13.19
N MET A 312 -19.35 1.97 -13.52
CA MET A 312 -19.74 2.42 -14.86
C MET A 312 -18.89 3.62 -15.34
N GLY A 313 -18.23 3.47 -16.49
CA GLY A 313 -17.29 4.46 -17.05
C GLY A 313 -15.87 4.42 -16.46
N GLY A 314 -15.57 3.44 -15.61
CA GLY A 314 -14.27 3.26 -14.96
C GLY A 314 -14.06 4.15 -13.74
N PHE A 315 -13.02 3.86 -12.96
CA PHE A 315 -12.62 4.71 -11.85
C PHE A 315 -12.06 6.04 -12.37
N PRO A 316 -12.51 7.22 -11.86
CA PRO A 316 -12.11 8.49 -12.42
C PRO A 316 -10.61 8.73 -12.37
N HIS A 317 -10.03 9.06 -13.51
CA HIS A 317 -8.58 9.21 -13.72
C HIS A 317 -7.75 7.94 -13.45
N TYR A 318 -8.36 6.77 -13.25
CA TYR A 318 -7.69 5.47 -13.13
C TYR A 318 -7.95 4.60 -14.36
N GLY A 319 -9.23 4.39 -14.70
CA GLY A 319 -9.68 3.44 -15.71
C GLY A 319 -10.29 2.19 -15.07
N GLU A 320 -10.20 1.08 -15.78
CA GLU A 320 -10.73 -0.22 -15.38
C GLU A 320 -9.74 -1.00 -14.50
N VAL A 321 -10.27 -1.83 -13.60
CA VAL A 321 -9.49 -2.77 -12.78
C VAL A 321 -9.58 -4.13 -13.44
N LYS A 322 -8.46 -4.66 -13.96
CA LYS A 322 -8.45 -5.94 -14.70
C LYS A 322 -7.63 -7.02 -14.06
N GLN A 323 -6.74 -6.64 -13.15
CA GLN A 323 -5.94 -7.59 -12.39
C GLN A 323 -6.64 -7.90 -11.06
N ASP A 324 -6.04 -8.82 -10.30
CA ASP A 324 -6.47 -9.09 -8.93
C ASP A 324 -6.60 -7.77 -8.17
N TYR A 325 -7.57 -7.69 -7.27
CA TYR A 325 -7.74 -6.53 -6.41
C TYR A 325 -8.01 -6.93 -4.97
N LEU A 326 -7.77 -5.96 -4.11
CA LEU A 326 -8.07 -6.04 -2.70
C LEU A 326 -9.06 -4.92 -2.37
N LEU A 327 -10.21 -5.31 -1.82
CA LEU A 327 -11.22 -4.41 -1.28
C LEU A 327 -10.99 -4.24 0.22
N MET A 328 -10.67 -3.03 0.64
CA MET A 328 -10.32 -2.79 2.04
C MET A 328 -11.20 -1.75 2.69
N LYS A 329 -11.35 -1.88 4.01
CA LYS A 329 -12.10 -0.93 4.83
C LYS A 329 -11.56 0.49 4.73
N GLY A 330 -12.45 1.43 4.42
CA GLY A 330 -12.25 2.86 4.58
C GLY A 330 -11.28 3.47 3.57
N CYS A 331 -10.71 4.60 3.96
CA CYS A 331 -9.74 5.33 3.16
C CYS A 331 -8.37 4.62 3.11
N CYS A 332 -7.56 5.05 2.15
CA CYS A 332 -6.18 4.62 1.96
C CYS A 332 -5.32 5.82 1.58
N VAL A 333 -4.08 5.85 2.04
CA VAL A 333 -3.12 6.93 1.74
C VAL A 333 -2.86 7.09 0.25
N GLY A 334 -2.63 8.34 -0.17
CA GLY A 334 -2.20 8.67 -1.52
C GLY A 334 -3.34 8.90 -2.52
N PRO A 335 -3.01 9.48 -3.68
CA PRO A 335 -3.96 9.64 -4.78
C PRO A 335 -4.18 8.31 -5.52
N LYS A 336 -5.14 8.30 -6.44
CA LYS A 336 -5.29 7.22 -7.43
C LYS A 336 -3.98 7.04 -8.22
N LYS A 337 -3.72 5.84 -8.75
CA LYS A 337 -2.47 5.44 -9.43
C LYS A 337 -1.22 5.45 -8.55
N ARG A 338 -1.32 5.70 -7.25
CA ARG A 338 -0.18 5.61 -6.33
C ARG A 338 0.06 4.15 -5.96
N VAL A 339 1.33 3.75 -6.00
CA VAL A 339 1.78 2.52 -5.36
C VAL A 339 1.61 2.63 -3.85
N VAL A 340 1.00 1.61 -3.26
CA VAL A 340 0.82 1.44 -1.83
C VAL A 340 1.41 0.09 -1.43
N THR A 341 2.06 0.06 -0.28
CA THR A 341 2.64 -1.16 0.26
C THR A 341 1.71 -1.70 1.33
N LEU A 342 1.24 -2.92 1.09
CA LEU A 342 0.42 -3.67 2.03
C LEU A 342 1.36 -4.52 2.88
N ARG A 343 1.17 -4.54 4.19
CA ARG A 343 1.99 -5.34 5.11
C ARG A 343 1.04 -6.02 6.09
N GLN A 344 1.35 -7.26 6.46
CA GLN A 344 0.72 -7.89 7.61
C GLN A 344 0.89 -6.98 8.85
N THR A 345 -0.12 -6.96 9.70
CA THR A 345 -0.09 -6.12 10.89
C THR A 345 1.08 -6.50 11.81
N LEU A 346 1.66 -5.50 12.50
CA LEU A 346 2.69 -5.76 13.52
C LEU A 346 2.08 -6.22 14.84
N LEU A 347 0.81 -5.91 15.06
CA LEU A 347 0.12 -6.18 16.32
C LEU A 347 -0.69 -7.46 16.16
N LYS A 348 -0.57 -8.37 17.13
CA LYS A 348 -1.45 -9.53 17.20
C LYS A 348 -2.89 -9.03 17.38
N GLN A 349 -3.77 -9.44 16.49
CA GLN A 349 -5.16 -8.99 16.49
C GLN A 349 -6.00 -9.96 17.30
N THR A 350 -6.62 -9.47 18.37
CA THR A 350 -7.51 -10.25 19.24
C THR A 350 -8.86 -9.57 19.43
N SER A 351 -9.02 -8.34 18.94
CA SER A 351 -10.28 -7.60 19.07
C SER A 351 -11.40 -8.26 18.26
N ARG A 352 -12.63 -8.20 18.78
CA ARG A 352 -13.83 -8.70 18.08
C ARG A 352 -13.97 -8.11 16.67
N VAL A 353 -13.65 -6.83 16.49
CA VAL A 353 -13.69 -6.16 15.18
C VAL A 353 -12.68 -6.74 14.19
N ALA A 354 -11.53 -7.19 14.69
CA ALA A 354 -10.53 -7.86 13.86
C ALA A 354 -10.95 -9.27 13.45
N LEU A 355 -11.58 -10.01 14.37
CA LEU A 355 -11.99 -11.40 14.15
C LEU A 355 -13.36 -11.57 13.46
N GLU A 356 -14.14 -10.49 13.33
CA GLU A 356 -15.47 -10.48 12.67
C GLU A 356 -15.41 -11.03 11.23
N ASP A 357 -16.18 -12.05 10.86
CA ASP A 357 -16.31 -12.43 9.44
C ASP A 357 -17.14 -11.38 8.70
N ILE A 358 -16.68 -10.94 7.53
CA ILE A 358 -17.35 -9.93 6.74
C ILE A 358 -18.15 -10.59 5.62
N LYS A 359 -19.49 -10.49 5.74
CA LYS A 359 -20.44 -10.88 4.70
C LYS A 359 -20.91 -9.64 3.94
N LEU A 360 -20.53 -9.55 2.68
CA LEU A 360 -20.93 -8.44 1.80
C LEU A 360 -22.32 -8.71 1.23
N LYS A 361 -23.20 -7.71 1.29
CA LYS A 361 -24.54 -7.74 0.70
C LYS A 361 -24.63 -7.01 -0.63
N PHE A 362 -23.85 -5.96 -0.78
CA PHE A 362 -23.86 -5.13 -1.97
C PHE A 362 -22.52 -4.43 -2.15
N ILE A 363 -22.09 -4.32 -3.39
CA ILE A 363 -20.95 -3.49 -3.79
C ILE A 363 -21.47 -2.49 -4.82
N ASP A 364 -21.32 -1.21 -4.52
CA ASP A 364 -21.78 -0.16 -5.43
C ASP A 364 -20.80 0.02 -6.60
N THR A 365 -21.30 -0.17 -7.81
CA THR A 365 -20.58 -0.03 -9.09
C THR A 365 -21.17 1.11 -9.93
N SER A 366 -21.99 1.96 -9.31
CA SER A 366 -22.49 3.18 -9.95
C SER A 366 -21.35 4.09 -10.40
N SER A 367 -21.60 4.84 -11.49
CA SER A 367 -20.59 5.75 -12.04
C SER A 367 -20.11 6.75 -10.99
N LYS A 368 -18.78 6.87 -10.87
CA LYS A 368 -18.11 7.85 -10.00
C LYS A 368 -17.77 9.16 -10.72
N PHE A 369 -18.20 9.30 -11.96
CA PHE A 369 -18.19 10.54 -12.72
C PHE A 369 -19.58 11.19 -12.58
N GLY A 370 -19.71 12.14 -11.66
CA GLY A 370 -21.01 12.72 -11.30
C GLY A 370 -21.80 11.83 -10.33
N HIS A 371 -23.12 11.76 -10.53
CA HIS A 371 -24.06 11.02 -9.67
C HIS A 371 -24.65 9.81 -10.42
N GLY A 372 -23.95 8.67 -10.38
CA GLY A 372 -24.45 7.43 -10.97
C GLY A 372 -25.67 6.88 -10.23
N ARG A 373 -26.74 6.55 -10.97
CA ARG A 373 -27.99 5.96 -10.44
C ARG A 373 -28.15 4.47 -10.72
N PHE A 374 -27.38 3.93 -11.68
CA PHE A 374 -27.47 2.56 -12.15
C PHE A 374 -26.18 1.81 -11.80
N GLN A 375 -26.28 0.50 -11.58
CA GLN A 375 -25.16 -0.37 -11.25
C GLN A 375 -24.52 -0.96 -12.51
N THR A 376 -25.31 -1.18 -13.56
CA THR A 376 -24.83 -1.72 -14.84
C THR A 376 -25.29 -0.88 -16.04
N THR A 377 -24.54 -0.99 -17.15
CA THR A 377 -24.93 -0.36 -18.42
C THR A 377 -26.23 -0.93 -18.96
N GLN A 378 -26.49 -2.22 -18.74
CA GLN A 378 -27.73 -2.88 -19.15
C GLN A 378 -28.93 -2.36 -18.37
N GLU A 379 -28.81 -2.21 -17.04
CA GLU A 379 -29.84 -1.60 -16.20
C GLU A 379 -30.18 -0.17 -16.67
N LYS A 380 -29.14 0.65 -16.94
CA LYS A 380 -29.32 2.00 -17.48
C LYS A 380 -30.03 2.00 -18.83
N ALA A 381 -29.64 1.12 -19.74
CA ALA A 381 -30.24 1.02 -21.07
C ALA A 381 -31.70 0.57 -21.01
N ARG A 382 -32.02 -0.41 -20.14
CA ARG A 382 -33.41 -0.85 -19.90
C ARG A 382 -34.27 0.26 -19.32
N TYR A 383 -33.73 1.05 -18.39
CA TYR A 383 -34.46 2.15 -17.77
C TYR A 383 -34.83 3.26 -18.76
N TYR A 384 -33.88 3.70 -19.59
CA TYR A 384 -34.12 4.79 -20.54
C TYR A 384 -34.73 4.35 -21.88
N GLY A 385 -34.70 3.05 -22.19
CA GLY A 385 -35.15 2.53 -23.47
C GLY A 385 -34.29 2.99 -24.65
N ARG A 386 -34.91 3.11 -25.83
CA ARG A 386 -34.23 3.53 -27.07
C ARG A 386 -33.99 5.03 -27.03
N LEU A 387 -32.71 5.41 -26.93
CA LEU A 387 -32.27 6.81 -26.99
C LEU A 387 -31.83 7.18 -28.43
N LYS A 388 -31.79 8.48 -28.71
CA LYS A 388 -31.15 9.00 -29.94
C LYS A 388 -29.65 8.72 -29.86
N ALA A 389 -29.11 8.10 -30.91
CA ALA A 389 -27.70 7.72 -31.01
C ALA A 389 -26.75 8.93 -30.94
#